data_AF-A0A7Y0GJ26-F1
#
_entry.id   AF-A0A7Y0GJ26-F1
#
_cell.length_a   1.000
_cell.length_b   1.000
_cell.length_c   1.000
_cell.angle_alpha   90.00
_cell.angle_beta   90.00
_cell.angle_gamma   90.00
#
_symmetry.space_group_name_H-M   'P 1'
#
loop_
_entity.id
_entity.type
_entity.pdbx_description
1 polymer ?
#
loop_
_entity_poly.entity_id
_entity_poly.type
_entity_poly.pdbx_seq_one_letter_code
_entity_poly.pdbx_strand_id
1 'polypeptide(L)'
;MNWLARLKKIDTAPQGDATEPTKPGFVGFVASGMAPMQKTGRDSPAANDAAQVLALVANSEVSTQVASPAALFADPDRWAWPHSQAMTGREIDTLTARLARFTDKGISQIDGEALADKLVTRDRDADERRLCLECVHLAGHAGIWGCGNWQPAGVATRARDARLSTALVHQLQRCDGFKNLIHESE
;
A
#
# COMPACT_ATOMS: atom_id res chain seq x y z
N MET A 1 -8.37 -26.80 -13.47
CA MET A 1 -9.23 -25.74 -14.03
C MET A 1 -8.32 -24.55 -14.37
N ASN A 2 -8.26 -24.15 -15.63
CA ASN A 2 -7.20 -23.28 -16.18
C ASN A 2 -7.56 -21.78 -16.06
N TRP A 3 -6.69 -21.01 -15.40
CA TRP A 3 -6.78 -19.56 -15.22
C TRP A 3 -6.88 -18.77 -16.53
N LEU A 4 -6.28 -19.28 -17.61
CA LEU A 4 -6.37 -18.68 -18.97
C LEU A 4 -7.78 -18.65 -19.54
N ALA A 5 -8.65 -19.60 -19.16
CA ALA A 5 -10.05 -19.61 -19.62
C ALA A 5 -10.90 -18.52 -18.93
N ARG A 6 -10.44 -18.02 -17.77
CA ARG A 6 -11.13 -16.96 -17.02
C ARG A 6 -10.84 -15.57 -17.58
N LEU A 7 -9.60 -15.34 -18.02
CA LEU A 7 -9.20 -14.06 -18.63
C LEU A 7 -9.91 -13.80 -19.96
N LYS A 8 -10.01 -14.81 -20.85
CA LYS A 8 -10.69 -14.66 -22.15
C LYS A 8 -12.20 -14.34 -22.04
N LYS A 9 -12.82 -14.63 -20.89
CA LYS A 9 -14.24 -14.31 -20.63
C LYS A 9 -14.46 -12.85 -20.25
N ILE A 10 -13.42 -12.12 -19.87
CA ILE A 10 -13.51 -10.71 -19.46
C ILE A 10 -13.46 -9.78 -20.69
N ASP A 11 -12.76 -10.19 -21.76
CA ASP A 11 -12.66 -9.42 -23.01
C ASP A 11 -13.93 -9.43 -23.88
N THR A 12 -14.98 -10.16 -23.47
CA THR A 12 -16.28 -10.18 -24.17
C THR A 12 -17.39 -9.70 -23.23
N ALA A 13 -17.43 -8.40 -22.97
CA ALA A 13 -18.61 -7.75 -22.43
C ALA A 13 -19.64 -7.49 -23.55
N PRO A 14 -20.96 -7.69 -23.30
CA PRO A 14 -21.99 -7.37 -24.29
C PRO A 14 -22.20 -5.86 -24.38
N GLN A 15 -22.37 -5.35 -25.61
CA GLN A 15 -22.86 -3.99 -25.87
C GLN A 15 -24.23 -3.83 -25.22
N GLY A 16 -24.30 -3.03 -24.16
CA GLY A 16 -25.56 -2.53 -23.63
C GLY A 16 -25.89 -1.23 -24.35
N ASP A 17 -26.91 -1.28 -25.22
CA ASP A 17 -27.51 -0.11 -25.84
C ASP A 17 -28.01 0.87 -24.75
N ALA A 18 -27.60 2.13 -24.87
CA ALA A 18 -28.05 3.21 -23.99
C ALA A 18 -29.43 3.70 -24.46
N THR A 19 -30.48 3.42 -23.68
CA THR A 19 -31.80 4.00 -23.91
C THR A 19 -31.91 5.37 -23.22
N GLU A 20 -32.30 6.37 -24.01
CA GLU A 20 -32.49 7.79 -23.66
C GLU A 20 -33.52 7.99 -22.52
N PRO A 21 -33.27 8.87 -21.53
CA PRO A 21 -34.29 9.21 -20.53
C PRO A 21 -35.16 10.40 -20.96
N THR A 22 -36.47 10.17 -21.02
CA THR A 22 -37.55 11.15 -21.22
C THR A 22 -37.56 12.24 -20.14
N LYS A 23 -37.68 13.51 -20.57
CA LYS A 23 -37.80 14.72 -19.72
C LYS A 23 -39.04 14.70 -18.81
N PRO A 24 -38.96 15.33 -17.63
CA PRO A 24 -39.95 16.36 -17.33
C PRO A 24 -39.39 17.63 -16.66
N GLY A 25 -40.06 18.76 -16.93
CA GLY A 25 -40.28 19.83 -15.95
C GLY A 25 -39.17 20.85 -15.73
N PHE A 26 -39.10 21.85 -16.61
CA PHE A 26 -38.28 23.05 -16.47
C PHE A 26 -38.89 24.00 -15.42
N VAL A 27 -38.19 24.27 -14.32
CA VAL A 27 -38.46 25.41 -13.41
C VAL A 27 -37.43 26.50 -13.70
N GLY A 28 -37.94 27.67 -14.07
CA GLY A 28 -37.15 28.80 -14.56
C GLY A 28 -36.22 29.39 -13.51
N PHE A 29 -34.97 29.61 -13.89
CA PHE A 29 -34.03 30.42 -13.15
C PHE A 29 -33.91 31.80 -13.80
N VAL A 30 -34.09 32.84 -12.99
CA VAL A 30 -34.05 34.26 -13.37
C VAL A 30 -32.62 34.64 -13.78
N ALA A 31 -32.49 35.30 -14.92
CA ALA A 31 -31.23 35.72 -15.52
C ALA A 31 -30.63 36.94 -14.80
N SER A 32 -29.31 36.92 -14.59
CA SER A 32 -28.48 38.12 -14.41
C SER A 32 -27.37 38.13 -15.45
N GLY A 33 -27.42 39.16 -16.31
CA GLY A 33 -26.27 39.85 -16.89
C GLY A 33 -25.35 39.08 -17.85
N MET A 34 -25.55 39.30 -19.15
CA MET A 34 -24.60 38.95 -20.21
C MET A 34 -23.21 39.58 -19.96
N ALA A 35 -22.17 38.76 -20.01
CA ALA A 35 -20.84 39.18 -20.45
C ALA A 35 -20.52 38.43 -21.77
N PRO A 36 -19.90 39.07 -22.77
CA PRO A 36 -19.56 38.40 -24.02
C PRO A 36 -18.47 37.36 -23.74
N MET A 37 -18.86 36.10 -23.86
CA MET A 37 -17.95 34.96 -23.87
C MET A 37 -17.06 35.06 -25.11
N GLN A 38 -15.81 35.46 -24.93
CA GLN A 38 -14.79 35.32 -25.96
C GLN A 38 -14.54 33.82 -26.15
N LYS A 39 -14.93 33.30 -27.32
CA LYS A 39 -14.54 31.97 -27.78
C LYS A 39 -13.04 31.97 -28.07
N THR A 40 -12.21 31.69 -27.08
CA THR A 40 -10.83 31.29 -27.33
C THR A 40 -10.86 29.84 -27.78
N GLY A 41 -10.96 29.65 -29.11
CA GLY A 41 -10.53 28.41 -29.74
C GLY A 41 -9.03 28.29 -29.52
N ARG A 42 -8.62 27.69 -28.41
CA ARG A 42 -7.26 27.25 -28.18
C ARG A 42 -7.36 25.77 -27.90
N ASP A 43 -6.99 24.97 -28.89
CA ASP A 43 -6.63 23.58 -28.69
C ASP A 43 -5.55 23.58 -27.60
N SER A 44 -5.93 23.21 -26.39
CA SER A 44 -4.98 23.04 -25.30
C SER A 44 -4.15 21.82 -25.66
N PRO A 45 -2.85 21.95 -25.96
CA PRO A 45 -2.03 20.78 -26.12
C PRO A 45 -2.02 20.02 -24.79
N ALA A 46 -2.06 18.68 -24.89
CA ALA A 46 -1.92 17.83 -23.71
C ALA A 46 -0.64 18.23 -22.95
N ALA A 47 -0.65 18.16 -21.63
CA ALA A 47 0.48 18.56 -20.78
C ALA A 47 1.81 17.83 -21.09
N ASN A 48 1.77 16.82 -21.96
CA ASN A 48 2.90 15.98 -22.36
C ASN A 48 3.42 16.30 -23.77
N ASP A 49 3.00 17.41 -24.39
CA ASP A 49 3.45 17.76 -25.73
C ASP A 49 4.96 18.02 -25.75
N ALA A 50 5.71 17.19 -26.49
CA ALA A 50 7.17 17.16 -26.49
C ALA A 50 7.81 18.51 -26.88
N ALA A 51 7.09 19.34 -27.63
CA ALA A 51 7.52 20.66 -28.04
C ALA A 51 7.61 21.66 -26.86
N GLN A 52 6.79 21.51 -25.81
CA GLN A 52 6.85 22.38 -24.64
C GLN A 52 7.99 22.00 -23.69
N VAL A 53 8.31 20.71 -23.60
CA VAL A 53 9.42 20.20 -22.79
C VAL A 53 10.77 20.75 -23.30
N LEU A 54 10.92 20.93 -24.62
CA LEU A 54 12.13 21.50 -25.21
C LEU A 54 12.32 23.00 -24.92
N ALA A 55 11.23 23.76 -24.79
CA ALA A 55 11.27 25.20 -24.57
C ALA A 55 11.60 25.60 -23.12
N LEU A 56 11.19 24.79 -22.12
CA LEU A 56 11.52 25.04 -20.71
C LEU A 56 13.01 24.79 -20.39
N VAL A 57 13.68 23.93 -21.17
CA VAL A 57 15.11 23.63 -20.98
C VAL A 57 16.00 24.78 -21.46
N ALA A 58 15.52 25.64 -22.36
CA ALA A 58 16.33 26.71 -22.96
C ALA A 58 16.53 27.96 -22.07
N ASN A 59 15.72 28.15 -21.02
CA ASN A 59 15.74 29.37 -20.20
C ASN A 59 16.17 29.17 -18.73
N SER A 60 16.68 28.01 -18.35
CA SER A 60 17.27 27.83 -17.01
C SER A 60 18.78 27.95 -17.06
N GLU A 61 19.26 29.17 -16.82
CA GLU A 61 20.64 29.43 -16.38
C GLU A 61 20.82 28.97 -14.93
N VAL A 62 20.53 27.71 -14.65
CA VAL A 62 20.91 27.06 -13.40
C VAL A 62 22.07 26.14 -13.76
N SER A 63 23.27 26.57 -13.39
CA SER A 63 24.47 25.72 -13.36
C SER A 63 24.29 24.64 -12.30
N THR A 64 23.42 23.67 -12.56
CA THR A 64 23.39 22.41 -11.83
C THR A 64 24.37 21.51 -12.55
N GLN A 65 25.47 21.15 -11.90
CA GLN A 65 26.30 20.05 -12.36
C GLN A 65 25.41 18.81 -12.40
N VAL A 66 24.93 18.47 -13.60
CA VAL A 66 24.11 17.28 -13.82
C VAL A 66 25.03 16.10 -13.63
N ALA A 67 24.95 15.47 -12.44
CA ALA A 67 25.55 14.17 -12.21
C ALA A 67 25.13 13.26 -13.37
N SER A 68 26.07 12.50 -13.93
CA SER A 68 25.80 11.57 -15.03
C SER A 68 24.54 10.75 -14.74
N PRO A 69 23.66 10.45 -15.72
CA PRO A 69 22.42 9.72 -15.49
C PRO A 69 22.61 8.43 -14.68
N ALA A 70 23.75 7.76 -14.85
CA ALA A 70 24.14 6.57 -14.09
C ALA A 70 24.29 6.81 -12.56
N ALA A 71 24.70 8.01 -12.13
CA ALA A 71 24.85 8.36 -10.72
C ALA A 71 23.51 8.57 -10.00
N LEU A 72 22.44 8.90 -10.73
CA LEU A 72 21.08 9.00 -10.18
C LEU A 72 20.44 7.62 -9.93
N PHE A 73 20.94 6.56 -10.57
CA PHE A 73 20.47 5.18 -10.39
C PHE A 73 21.40 4.33 -9.50
N ALA A 74 22.50 4.90 -9.01
CA ALA A 74 23.48 4.15 -8.21
C ALA A 74 22.94 3.77 -6.83
N ASP A 75 21.97 4.53 -6.30
CA ASP A 75 21.30 4.26 -5.04
C ASP A 75 19.83 4.71 -5.13
N PRO A 76 18.87 3.79 -5.33
CA PRO A 76 17.45 4.13 -5.43
C PRO A 76 16.87 4.66 -4.11
N ASP A 77 17.51 4.38 -2.97
CA ASP A 77 17.00 4.72 -1.64
C ASP A 77 17.48 6.10 -1.15
N ARG A 78 18.36 6.77 -1.90
CA ARG A 78 18.95 8.07 -1.54
C ARG A 78 17.94 9.13 -1.07
N TRP A 79 16.77 9.17 -1.68
CA TRP A 79 15.70 10.15 -1.39
C TRP A 79 14.52 9.55 -0.65
N ALA A 80 14.58 8.27 -0.30
CA ALA A 80 13.56 7.59 0.50
C ALA A 80 13.65 8.03 1.98
N TRP A 81 12.99 7.31 2.88
CA TRP A 81 13.12 7.52 4.32
C TRP A 81 14.60 7.56 4.75
N PRO A 82 15.04 8.53 5.58
CA PRO A 82 14.23 9.51 6.33
C PRO A 82 14.01 10.86 5.61
N HIS A 83 14.49 11.01 4.37
CA HIS A 83 14.39 12.27 3.63
C HIS A 83 13.02 12.48 2.98
N SER A 84 12.23 11.41 2.79
CA SER A 84 10.84 11.47 2.37
C SER A 84 10.00 10.38 3.06
N GLN A 85 8.69 10.34 2.77
CA GLN A 85 7.81 9.27 3.22
C GLN A 85 7.90 8.00 2.36
N ALA A 86 8.61 8.05 1.22
CA ALA A 86 8.80 6.89 0.37
C ALA A 86 9.56 5.79 1.12
N MET A 87 9.15 4.54 0.91
CA MET A 87 9.82 3.40 1.51
C MET A 87 11.15 3.13 0.80
N THR A 88 12.16 2.75 1.58
CA THR A 88 13.39 2.16 1.04
C THR A 88 13.12 0.77 0.47
N GLY A 89 13.99 0.27 -0.42
CA GLY A 89 13.92 -1.10 -0.93
C GLY A 89 13.87 -2.13 0.20
N ARG A 90 14.69 -1.95 1.24
CA ARG A 90 14.69 -2.84 2.42
C ARG A 90 13.36 -2.82 3.18
N GLU A 91 12.73 -1.66 3.33
CA GLU A 91 11.40 -1.57 3.94
C GLU A 91 10.35 -2.29 3.10
N ILE A 92 10.43 -2.19 1.76
CA ILE A 92 9.52 -2.89 0.83
C ILE A 92 9.68 -4.40 0.93
N ASP A 93 10.92 -4.89 0.96
CA ASP A 93 11.22 -6.33 1.12
C ASP A 93 10.65 -6.87 2.44
N THR A 94 10.87 -6.13 3.53
CA THR A 94 10.37 -6.49 4.86
C THR A 94 8.83 -6.49 4.89
N LEU A 95 8.19 -5.48 4.30
CA LEU A 95 6.72 -5.42 4.17
C LEU A 95 6.19 -6.61 3.38
N THR A 96 6.83 -6.94 2.26
CA THR A 96 6.42 -8.04 1.38
C THR A 96 6.54 -9.39 2.10
N ALA A 97 7.64 -9.62 2.82
CA ALA A 97 7.84 -10.83 3.62
C ALA A 97 6.78 -10.97 4.73
N ARG A 98 6.44 -9.87 5.40
CA ARG A 98 5.37 -9.83 6.42
C ARG A 98 4.01 -10.12 5.82
N LEU A 99 3.68 -9.50 4.68
CA LEU A 99 2.41 -9.69 4.00
C LEU A 99 2.22 -11.16 3.57
N ALA A 100 3.26 -11.78 3.00
CA ALA A 100 3.26 -13.20 2.68
C ALA A 100 2.98 -14.05 3.92
N ARG A 101 3.71 -13.81 5.02
CA ARG A 101 3.49 -14.51 6.30
C ARG A 101 2.05 -14.35 6.83
N PHE A 102 1.47 -13.15 6.75
CA PHE A 102 0.13 -12.90 7.28
C PHE A 102 -0.95 -13.58 6.43
N THR A 103 -0.81 -13.51 5.11
CA THR A 103 -1.74 -14.15 4.17
C THR A 103 -1.64 -15.68 4.22
N ASP A 104 -0.45 -16.25 4.41
CA ASP A 104 -0.25 -17.68 4.68
C ASP A 104 -0.97 -18.15 5.96
N LYS A 105 -1.13 -17.25 6.93
CA LYS A 105 -1.90 -17.50 8.18
C LYS A 105 -3.40 -17.23 8.02
N GLY A 106 -3.87 -16.94 6.80
CA GLY A 106 -5.27 -16.74 6.47
C GLY A 106 -5.81 -15.33 6.78
N ILE A 107 -4.94 -14.36 7.03
CA ILE A 107 -5.34 -12.94 7.09
C ILE A 107 -5.69 -12.48 5.66
N SER A 108 -6.73 -11.66 5.52
CA SER A 108 -7.08 -11.10 4.22
C SER A 108 -5.95 -10.21 3.70
N GLN A 109 -5.79 -10.08 2.38
CA GLN A 109 -4.74 -9.22 1.84
C GLN A 109 -4.86 -7.77 2.36
N ILE A 110 -6.08 -7.23 2.41
CA ILE A 110 -6.36 -5.87 2.88
C ILE A 110 -5.95 -5.70 4.35
N ASP A 111 -6.34 -6.64 5.21
CA ASP A 111 -5.98 -6.56 6.64
C ASP A 111 -4.48 -6.80 6.86
N GLY A 112 -3.87 -7.67 6.04
CA GLY A 112 -2.45 -7.98 6.07
C GLY A 112 -1.60 -6.78 5.69
N GLU A 113 -1.97 -6.06 4.63
CA GLU A 113 -1.32 -4.81 4.19
C GLU A 113 -1.45 -3.75 5.29
N ALA A 114 -2.66 -3.54 5.83
CA ALA A 114 -2.88 -2.58 6.91
C ALA A 114 -2.09 -2.90 8.20
N LEU A 115 -1.85 -4.18 8.48
CA LEU A 115 -0.97 -4.59 9.59
C LEU A 115 0.50 -4.37 9.25
N ALA A 116 0.94 -4.71 8.03
CA ALA A 116 2.32 -4.54 7.61
C ALA A 116 2.72 -3.05 7.55
N ASP A 117 1.85 -2.17 7.07
CA ASP A 117 2.04 -0.72 7.09
C ASP A 117 2.26 -0.17 8.51
N LYS A 118 1.45 -0.65 9.48
CA LYS A 118 1.66 -0.30 10.89
C LYS A 118 3.04 -0.73 11.39
N LEU A 119 3.55 -1.86 10.91
CA LEU A 119 4.87 -2.34 11.27
C LEU A 119 6.01 -1.53 10.61
N VAL A 120 5.79 -0.96 9.42
CA VAL A 120 6.75 -0.03 8.82
C VAL A 120 6.92 1.21 9.70
N THR A 121 5.80 1.84 10.12
CA THR A 121 5.86 2.99 11.03
C THR A 121 6.52 2.62 12.36
N ARG A 122 6.17 1.46 12.92
CA ARG A 122 6.78 0.95 14.15
C ARG A 122 8.31 0.85 14.03
N ASP A 123 8.79 0.27 12.93
CA ASP A 123 10.22 0.05 12.73
C ASP A 123 10.98 1.37 12.59
N ARG A 124 10.37 2.36 11.91
CA ARG A 124 10.89 3.73 11.81
C ARG A 124 11.00 4.42 13.17
N ASP A 125 10.01 4.21 14.04
CA ASP A 125 9.97 4.75 15.40
C ASP A 125 10.87 3.98 16.40
N ALA A 126 11.59 2.96 15.92
CA ALA A 126 12.37 2.03 16.75
C ALA A 126 11.54 1.40 17.90
N ASP A 127 10.24 1.20 17.68
CA ASP A 127 9.37 0.59 18.67
C ASP A 127 9.56 -0.93 18.73
N GLU A 128 9.87 -1.43 19.92
CA GLU A 128 10.20 -2.82 20.19
C GLU A 128 8.98 -3.74 20.31
N ARG A 129 7.75 -3.20 20.30
CA ARG A 129 6.53 -4.01 20.36
C ARG A 129 6.44 -4.91 19.11
N ARG A 130 5.82 -6.08 19.23
CA ARG A 130 5.65 -7.04 18.13
C ARG A 130 4.22 -7.54 18.08
N LEU A 131 3.79 -7.99 16.90
CA LEU A 131 2.55 -8.75 16.74
C LEU A 131 2.81 -10.23 17.03
N CYS A 132 1.81 -10.95 17.52
CA CYS A 132 1.92 -12.41 17.60
C CYS A 132 2.14 -13.04 16.21
N LEU A 133 1.67 -12.40 15.14
CA LEU A 133 1.88 -12.84 13.76
C LEU A 133 3.36 -12.88 13.35
N GLU A 134 4.22 -12.08 13.98
CA GLU A 134 5.67 -12.11 13.75
C GLU A 134 6.36 -13.26 14.53
N CYS A 135 5.68 -13.87 15.49
CA CYS A 135 6.25 -14.91 16.35
C CYS A 135 6.25 -16.28 15.65
N VAL A 136 7.40 -16.95 15.66
CA VAL A 136 7.55 -18.32 15.13
C VAL A 136 6.67 -19.35 15.82
N HIS A 137 6.32 -19.08 17.08
CA HIS A 137 5.54 -19.99 17.91
C HIS A 137 4.03 -19.79 17.76
N LEU A 138 3.57 -18.87 16.90
CA LEU A 138 2.14 -18.72 16.63
C LEU A 138 1.62 -19.93 15.86
N ALA A 139 0.74 -20.68 16.52
CA ALA A 139 0.05 -21.82 15.95
C ALA A 139 -1.35 -21.44 15.49
N GLY A 140 -1.85 -22.17 14.48
CA GLY A 140 -3.17 -21.96 13.90
C GLY A 140 -3.20 -20.95 12.75
N HIS A 141 -4.42 -20.50 12.45
CA HIS A 141 -4.75 -19.61 11.33
C HIS A 141 -5.90 -18.66 11.74
N ALA A 142 -6.27 -17.74 10.85
CA ALA A 142 -7.37 -16.79 11.07
C ALA A 142 -8.62 -17.47 11.68
N GLY A 143 -9.02 -16.96 12.84
CA GLY A 143 -10.17 -17.44 13.62
C GLY A 143 -9.85 -18.52 14.68
N ILE A 144 -8.70 -19.19 14.60
CA ILE A 144 -8.29 -20.24 15.55
C ILE A 144 -6.80 -20.10 15.83
N TRP A 145 -6.46 -19.37 16.88
CA TRP A 145 -5.08 -19.07 17.25
C TRP A 145 -4.65 -19.75 18.54
N GLY A 146 -3.37 -20.11 18.63
CA GLY A 146 -2.76 -20.61 19.84
C GLY A 146 -1.30 -20.18 19.99
N CYS A 147 -0.86 -19.96 21.22
CA CYS A 147 0.54 -19.71 21.52
C CYS A 147 1.27 -21.05 21.74
N GLY A 148 2.19 -21.41 20.85
CA GLY A 148 3.08 -22.56 21.05
C GLY A 148 4.13 -22.34 22.16
N ASN A 149 4.41 -21.08 22.48
CA ASN A 149 5.37 -20.68 23.54
C ASN A 149 4.65 -20.15 24.79
N TRP A 150 3.48 -20.71 25.09
CA TRP A 150 2.55 -20.17 26.08
C TRP A 150 3.13 -20.04 27.49
N GLN A 151 4.03 -20.94 27.90
CA GLN A 151 4.59 -20.95 29.24
C GLN A 151 5.58 -19.80 29.45
N PRO A 152 6.62 -19.62 28.60
CA PRO A 152 7.45 -18.41 28.67
C PRO A 152 6.69 -17.11 28.36
N ALA A 153 5.65 -17.17 27.52
CA ALA A 153 4.83 -16.01 27.20
C ALA A 153 3.84 -15.60 28.31
N GLY A 154 3.68 -16.41 29.36
CA GLY A 154 2.71 -16.17 30.43
C GLY A 154 1.25 -16.20 29.97
N VAL A 155 0.96 -16.84 28.84
CA VAL A 155 -0.38 -16.88 28.22
C VAL A 155 -1.32 -17.84 28.96
N ALA A 156 -0.79 -18.98 29.43
CA ALA A 156 -1.59 -20.01 30.08
C ALA A 156 -0.77 -20.83 31.08
N THR A 157 -1.43 -21.68 31.88
CA THR A 157 -0.77 -22.67 32.76
C THR A 157 -0.72 -24.06 32.13
N ARG A 158 -1.53 -24.31 31.09
CA ARG A 158 -1.57 -25.58 30.34
C ARG A 158 -1.69 -25.27 28.85
N ALA A 159 -1.10 -26.13 28.02
CA ALA A 159 -1.10 -25.97 26.56
C ALA A 159 -2.52 -25.87 25.95
N ARG A 160 -3.49 -26.63 26.46
CA ARG A 160 -4.88 -26.61 25.95
C ARG A 160 -5.59 -25.26 26.13
N ASP A 161 -5.13 -24.46 27.09
CA ASP A 161 -5.71 -23.18 27.47
C ASP A 161 -4.98 -22.00 26.78
N ALA A 162 -3.97 -22.28 25.95
CA ALA A 162 -3.14 -21.30 25.27
C ALA A 162 -3.78 -20.66 24.02
N ARG A 163 -5.11 -20.61 23.94
CA ARG A 163 -5.81 -19.98 22.82
C ARG A 163 -5.66 -18.47 22.87
N LEU A 164 -5.47 -17.85 21.70
CA LEU A 164 -5.35 -16.39 21.58
C LEU A 164 -6.59 -15.83 20.88
N SER A 165 -7.02 -14.63 21.28
CA SER A 165 -8.05 -13.90 20.53
C SER A 165 -7.45 -13.25 19.29
N THR A 166 -8.25 -13.08 18.24
CA THR A 166 -7.81 -12.35 17.03
C THR A 166 -7.34 -10.94 17.35
N ALA A 167 -8.05 -10.24 18.25
CA ALA A 167 -7.67 -8.90 18.69
C ALA A 167 -6.26 -8.86 19.28
N LEU A 168 -5.94 -9.84 20.13
CA LEU A 168 -4.60 -9.97 20.71
C LEU A 168 -3.56 -10.26 19.62
N VAL A 169 -3.84 -11.20 18.71
CA VAL A 169 -2.89 -11.56 17.63
C VAL A 169 -2.53 -10.37 16.72
N HIS A 170 -3.45 -9.42 16.55
CA HIS A 170 -3.28 -8.21 15.72
C HIS A 170 -2.79 -6.98 16.51
N GLN A 171 -2.60 -7.09 17.83
CA GLN A 171 -2.17 -5.98 18.68
C GLN A 171 -0.64 -5.97 18.85
N LEU A 172 -0.03 -4.78 18.80
CA LEU A 172 1.38 -4.57 19.13
C LEU A 172 1.60 -4.70 20.65
N GLN A 173 2.46 -5.65 21.05
CA GLN A 173 2.66 -6.01 22.45
C GLN A 173 4.14 -6.20 22.78
N ARG A 174 4.43 -6.16 24.09
CA ARG A 174 5.64 -6.77 24.64
C ARG A 174 5.25 -8.13 25.20
N CYS A 175 5.94 -9.18 24.79
CA CYS A 175 5.70 -10.54 25.27
C CYS A 175 7.04 -11.23 25.51
N ASP A 176 7.21 -11.86 26.67
CA ASP A 176 8.42 -12.62 27.00
C ASP A 176 8.63 -13.84 26.09
N GLY A 177 7.57 -14.29 25.43
CA GLY A 177 7.60 -15.38 24.45
C GLY A 177 8.26 -15.00 23.12
N PHE A 178 8.55 -13.72 22.87
CA PHE A 178 9.21 -13.25 21.65
C PHE A 178 10.74 -13.42 21.66
N LYS A 179 11.34 -14.03 22.68
CA LYS A 179 12.81 -14.12 22.76
C LYS A 179 13.47 -14.97 21.65
N ASN A 180 12.68 -15.74 20.89
CA ASN A 180 13.12 -16.49 19.71
C ASN A 180 12.38 -16.02 18.45
N LEU A 181 12.53 -14.75 18.07
CA LEU A 181 12.13 -14.32 16.73
C LEU A 181 13.13 -14.87 15.71
N ILE A 182 12.69 -15.10 14.47
CA ILE A 182 13.62 -15.18 13.36
C ILE A 182 14.16 -13.76 13.21
N HIS A 183 15.36 -13.54 13.72
CA HIS A 183 16.21 -12.49 13.21
C HIS A 183 16.42 -12.84 11.73
N GLU A 184 15.76 -12.11 10.83
CA GLU A 184 16.30 -12.01 9.49
C GLU A 184 17.67 -11.36 9.65
N SER A 185 18.68 -12.16 9.34
CA SER A 185 20.11 -11.88 9.44
C SER A 185 20.46 -10.54 8.79
N GLU A 186 21.34 -9.80 9.47
CA GLU A 186 22.13 -8.68 8.93
C GLU A 186 22.58 -8.87 7.48
#